data_AF-A0A2E9USQ9-F1
#
_entry.id   AF-A0A2E9USQ9-F1
#
_cell.length_a   1.000
_cell.length_b   1.000
_cell.length_c   1.000
_cell.angle_alpha   90.00
_cell.angle_beta   90.00
_cell.angle_gamma   90.00
#
_symmetry.space_group_name_H-M   'P 1'
#
loop_
_entity.id
_entity.type
_entity.pdbx_description
1 polymer ?
#
loop_
_entity_poly.entity_id
_entity_poly.type
_entity_poly.pdbx_seq_one_letter_code
_entity_poly.pdbx_strand_id
1 'polypeptide(L)' 'MFKAGDRVVYPHHGAAIVEEKKVKTIFGSRKEYLILRMVMDDMTVSVPVEKVEEVGMR' A
#
# COMPACT_ATOMS: atom_id res chain seq x y z
N MET A 1 -5.64 -4.44 9.66
CA MET A 1 -6.00 -4.55 8.23
C MET A 1 -6.40 -3.17 7.75
N PHE A 2 -5.60 -2.59 6.86
CA PHE A 2 -5.79 -1.21 6.41
C PHE A 2 -6.97 -1.08 5.44
N LYS A 3 -7.66 0.06 5.49
CA LYS A 3 -8.81 0.42 4.67
C LYS A 3 -8.52 1.66 3.87
N ALA A 4 -9.28 1.86 2.80
CA ALA A 4 -9.26 3.12 2.05
C ALA A 4 -9.53 4.31 3.00
N GLY A 5 -8.71 5.34 2.91
CA GLY A 5 -8.73 6.51 3.79
C GLY A 5 -7.80 6.42 5.01
N ASP A 6 -7.25 5.24 5.33
CA ASP A 6 -6.32 5.10 6.46
C ASP A 6 -5.02 5.86 6.17
N ARG A 7 -4.55 6.61 7.17
CA ARG A 7 -3.25 7.27 7.15
C ARG A 7 -2.22 6.30 7.73
N VAL A 8 -1.17 6.06 6.97
CA VAL A 8 -0.13 5.08 7.28
C VAL A 8 1.25 5.68 7.07
N VAL A 9 2.27 5.09 7.67
CA VAL A 9 3.67 5.46 7.43
C VAL A 9 4.34 4.35 6.63
N TYR A 10 4.89 4.71 5.47
CA TYR A 10 5.75 3.82 4.68
C TYR A 10 7.22 4.15 4.99
N PRO A 11 8.01 3.20 5.54
CA PRO A 11 9.39 3.48 5.94
C PRO A 11 10.22 4.11 4.83
N HIS A 12 11.07 5.06 5.21
CA HIS A 12 11.92 5.88 4.33
C HIS A 12 11.19 6.84 3.36
N HIS A 13 9.87 6.70 3.15
CA HIS A 13 9.09 7.54 2.22
C HIS A 13 8.08 8.45 2.94
N GLY A 14 7.78 8.15 4.21
CA GLY A 14 6.98 9.01 5.07
C GLY A 14 5.48 8.70 5.08
N ALA A 15 4.67 9.72 5.32
CA ALA A 15 3.23 9.57 5.48
C ALA A 15 2.54 9.30 4.13
N ALA A 16 1.64 8.33 4.11
CA ALA A 16 0.82 7.96 2.98
C ALA A 16 -0.64 7.76 3.39
N ILE A 17 -1.53 7.82 2.41
CA ILE A 17 -2.94 7.49 2.57
C ILE A 17 -3.23 6.26 1.71
N VAL A 18 -3.91 5.29 2.29
CA VAL A 18 -4.42 4.15 1.54
C VAL A 18 -5.55 4.64 0.65
N GLU A 19 -5.34 4.68 -0.66
CA GLU A 19 -6.39 5.05 -1.61
C GLU A 19 -7.40 3.93 -1.77
N GLU A 20 -6.90 2.72 -2.04
CA GLU A 20 -7.75 1.57 -2.34
C GLU A 20 -6.98 0.24 -2.24
N LYS A 21 -7.73 -0.86 -2.25
CA LYS A 21 -7.22 -2.23 -2.33
C LYS A 21 -7.56 -2.81 -3.70
N LYS A 22 -6.55 -3.22 -4.46
CA LYS A 22 -6.71 -3.85 -5.78
C LYS A 22 -6.32 -5.32 -5.74
N VAL A 23 -7.15 -6.17 -6.34
CA VAL A 23 -6.76 -7.55 -6.66
C VAL A 23 -6.14 -7.55 -8.05
N LYS A 24 -4.89 -8.03 -8.15
CA LYS A 24 -4.18 -8.20 -9.43
C LYS A 24 -3.86 -9.67 -9.63
N THR A 25 -4.08 -10.17 -10.84
CA THR A 25 -3.61 -11.50 -11.25
C THR A 25 -2.24 -11.34 -11.90
N ILE A 26 -1.20 -11.88 -11.29
CA ILE A 26 0.17 -11.84 -11.81
C ILE A 26 0.68 -13.28 -11.88
N PHE A 27 1.17 -13.70 -13.05
CA PHE A 27 1.62 -15.08 -13.31
C PHE A 27 0.58 -16.15 -12.90
N GLY A 28 -0.71 -15.88 -13.16
CA GLY A 28 -1.81 -16.79 -12.83
C GLY A 28 -2.23 -16.80 -11.36
N SER A 29 -1.52 -16.08 -10.48
CA SER A 29 -1.84 -15.98 -9.05
C SER A 29 -2.55 -14.67 -8.74
N ARG A 30 -3.71 -14.74 -8.06
CA ARG A 30 -4.41 -13.56 -7.54
C ARG A 30 -3.69 -13.07 -6.28
N LYS A 31 -3.21 -11.84 -6.31
CA LYS A 31 -2.59 -11.15 -5.18
C LYS A 31 -3.31 -9.84 -4.91
N GLU A 32 -3.45 -9.50 -3.64
CA GLU A 32 -4.03 -8.24 -3.21
C GLU A 32 -2.94 -7.20 -2.96
N TYR A 33 -3.19 -5.97 -3.38
CA TYR A 33 -2.29 -4.83 -3.26
C TYR A 33 -3.01 -3.66 -2.60
N LEU A 34 -2.33 -2.97 -1.69
CA LEU A 34 -2.73 -1.65 -1.22
C LEU A 34 -2.10 -0.60 -2.14
N ILE A 35 -2.91 0.35 -2.59
CA ILE A 35 -2.48 1.52 -3.33
C ILE A 35 -2.34 2.66 -2.33
N LEU A 36 -1.12 3.19 -2.19
CA LEU A 36 -0.76 4.22 -1.24
C LEU A 36 -0.43 5.50 -1.98
N ARG A 37 -1.08 6.59 -1.63
CA ARG A 37 -0.75 7.94 -2.09
C ARG A 37 0.15 8.61 -1.07
N MET A 38 1.37 8.95 -1.46
CA MET A 38 2.28 9.70 -0.58
C MET A 38 1.71 11.10 -0.35
N VAL A 39 1.83 11.61 0.88
CA VAL A 39 1.30 12.95 1.24
C VAL A 39 2.26 14.06 0.83
N MET A 40 3.57 13.77 0.86
CA MET A 40 4.63 14.75 0.59
C MET A 40 4.94 14.90 -0.90
N ASP A 41 4.60 13.90 -1.72
CA ASP A 41 4.92 13.84 -3.13
C ASP A 41 3.71 13.31 -3.94
N ASP A 42 3.62 13.63 -5.22
CA ASP A 42 2.59 13.09 -6.14
C ASP A 42 2.85 11.60 -6.51
N MET A 43 3.52 10.85 -5.63
CA MET A 43 3.92 9.48 -5.85
C MET A 43 2.87 8.50 -5.34
N THR A 44 2.62 7.46 -6.13
CA THR A 44 1.73 6.35 -5.76
C THR A 44 2.54 5.06 -5.65
N VAL A 45 2.42 4.35 -4.53
CA VAL A 45 3.13 3.11 -4.26
C VAL A 45 2.14 1.97 -4.11
N SER A 46 2.38 0.84 -4.78
CA SER A 46 1.58 -0.37 -4.63
C SER A 46 2.32 -1.41 -3.80
N VAL A 47 1.77 -1.77 -2.64
CA VAL A 47 2.38 -2.74 -1.71
C VAL A 47 1.52 -4.01 -1.68
N PRO A 48 2.09 -5.22 -1.89
CA PRO A 48 1.36 -6.46 -1.70
C PRO A 48 0.90 -6.59 -0.25
N VAL A 49 -0.37 -6.95 -0.02
CA VAL A 49 -0.96 -7.05 1.32
C VAL A 49 -0.17 -8.03 2.21
N GLU A 50 0.34 -9.12 1.61
CA GLU A 50 1.16 -10.14 2.27
C GLU A 50 2.49 -9.58 2.83
N LYS A 51 2.98 -8.46 2.29
CA LYS A 51 4.26 -7.85 2.69
C LYS A 51 4.12 -6.64 3.59
N VAL A 52 2.89 -6.18 3.88
CA VAL A 52 2.66 -4.92 4.59
C VAL A 52 3.32 -4.91 5.98
N GLU A 53 3.28 -6.04 6.69
CA GLU A 53 3.95 -6.18 7.99
C GLU A 53 5.48 -6.27 7.86
N GLU A 54 5.98 -6.97 6.83
CA GLU A 54 7.41 -7.11 6.52
C GLU A 54 8.06 -5.76 6.17
N VAL A 55 7.35 -4.91 5.42
CA VAL A 55 7.85 -3.58 5.05
C VAL A 55 7.73 -2.55 6.17
N GLY A 56 7.22 -2.92 7.36
CA GLY A 56 7.15 -2.05 8.52
C GLY A 56 6.11 -0.93 8.42
N MET A 57 5.04 -1.12 7.63
CA MET A 57 3.94 -0.16 7.57
C MET A 57 3.17 -0.11 8.89
N ARG A 58 2.80 1.10 9.32
CA ARG A 58 2.07 1.38 10.56
C ARG A 58 0.98 2.41 10.35
#